data_AF-B7J894-F1
#
_entry.id   AF-B7J894-F1
#
_cell.length_a   1.000
_cell.length_b   1.000
_cell.length_c   1.000
_cell.angle_alpha   90.00
_cell.angle_beta   90.00
_cell.angle_gamma   90.00
#
_symmetry.space_group_name_H-M   'P 1'
#
loop_
_entity.id
_entity.type
_entity.pdbx_description
1 polymer ?
#
loop_
_entity_poly.entity_id
_entity_poly.type
_entity_poly.pdbx_seq_one_letter_code
_entity_poly.pdbx_strand_id
1 'polypeptide(L)'
;MEKDAMMKNVAGVPVRRVSAEIFGDQAVDLEIMEVSLGLNRATRSKGDRDAKLVTLALAALRKAVSQYSAENRVRYPELGEFSDWLGIQPEKSEDAQVTEVAAHPAMVPHGADDGPVPMT
;
A
#
# COMPACT_ATOMS: atom_id res chain seq x y z
N MET A 1 -38.03 -9.65 -5.79
CA MET A 1 -37.29 -8.60 -5.06
C MET A 1 -36.29 -9.34 -4.19
N GLU A 2 -35.25 -9.87 -4.83
CA GLU A 2 -33.94 -9.25 -5.03
C GLU A 2 -33.12 -9.30 -3.74
N LYS A 3 -32.15 -10.21 -3.76
CA LYS A 3 -31.30 -10.60 -2.64
C LYS A 3 -30.20 -9.56 -2.51
N ASP A 4 -30.18 -8.81 -1.42
CA ASP A 4 -29.01 -8.05 -1.00
C ASP A 4 -27.85 -9.02 -0.76
N ALA A 5 -26.92 -9.04 -1.71
CA ALA A 5 -25.66 -9.75 -1.60
C ALA A 5 -24.76 -8.99 -0.62
N MET A 6 -24.97 -9.25 0.67
CA MET A 6 -24.05 -8.85 1.73
C MET A 6 -22.68 -9.48 1.45
N MET A 7 -21.71 -8.65 1.07
CA MET A 7 -20.32 -9.04 0.90
C MET A 7 -19.85 -9.80 2.15
N LYS A 8 -19.53 -11.08 1.97
CA LYS A 8 -19.01 -11.94 3.04
C LYS A 8 -17.59 -11.47 3.38
N ASN A 9 -17.47 -10.72 4.48
CA ASN A 9 -16.19 -10.38 5.07
C ASN A 9 -15.47 -11.66 5.52
N VAL A 10 -14.16 -11.71 5.34
CA VAL A 10 -13.30 -12.74 5.93
C VAL A 10 -13.44 -12.63 7.45
N ALA A 11 -14.14 -13.59 8.06
CA ALA A 11 -14.49 -13.56 9.47
C ALA A 11 -13.23 -13.41 10.34
N GLY A 12 -13.18 -12.37 11.17
CA GLY A 12 -12.17 -12.20 12.23
C GLY A 12 -11.10 -11.13 12.00
N VAL A 13 -11.00 -10.52 10.81
CA VAL A 13 -10.03 -9.42 10.59
C VAL A 13 -10.68 -8.08 10.96
N PRO A 14 -10.14 -7.33 11.94
CA PRO A 14 -10.67 -6.02 12.28
C PRO A 14 -10.51 -5.06 11.09
N VAL A 15 -11.64 -4.56 10.59
CA VAL A 15 -11.66 -3.55 9.51
C VAL A 15 -11.23 -2.21 10.12
N ARG A 16 -10.06 -1.71 9.72
CA ARG A 16 -9.63 -0.35 10.04
C ARG A 16 -10.22 0.60 9.01
N ARG A 17 -10.98 1.60 9.46
CA ARG A 17 -11.44 2.70 8.61
C ARG A 17 -10.34 3.74 8.51
N VAL A 18 -9.97 4.10 7.29
CA VAL A 18 -9.06 5.20 6.99
C VAL A 18 -9.89 6.33 6.40
N SER A 19 -9.76 7.53 6.97
CA SER A 19 -10.37 8.75 6.44
C SER A 19 -9.26 9.72 6.09
N ALA A 20 -9.32 10.32 4.91
CA ALA A 20 -8.40 11.32 4.45
C ALA A 20 -9.18 12.53 3.97
N GLU A 21 -8.75 13.72 4.38
CA GLU A 21 -9.28 14.99 3.90
C GLU A 21 -8.23 15.62 2.99
N ILE A 22 -8.64 15.99 1.79
CA ILE A 22 -7.75 16.52 0.74
C ILE A 22 -8.23 17.94 0.45
N PHE A 23 -7.30 18.89 0.47
CA PHE A 23 -7.58 20.32 0.33
C PHE A 23 -6.68 20.96 -0.72
N GLY A 24 -7.08 22.14 -1.20
CA GLY A 24 -6.30 22.92 -2.17
C GLY A 24 -6.21 22.25 -3.53
N ASP A 25 -5.06 22.40 -4.19
CA ASP A 25 -4.83 21.92 -5.55
C ASP A 25 -5.01 20.39 -5.67
N GLN A 26 -4.65 19.65 -4.63
CA GLN A 26 -4.81 18.19 -4.59
C GLN A 26 -6.28 17.76 -4.66
N ALA A 27 -7.21 18.58 -4.15
CA ALA A 27 -8.64 18.30 -4.27
C ALA A 27 -9.14 18.49 -5.71
N VAL A 28 -8.57 19.47 -6.41
CA VAL A 28 -8.85 19.74 -7.83
C VAL A 28 -8.29 18.62 -8.70
N ASP A 29 -7.06 18.18 -8.45
CA ASP A 29 -6.44 17.06 -9.17
C ASP A 29 -7.25 15.77 -9.01
N LEU A 30 -7.78 15.53 -7.82
CA LEU A 30 -8.65 14.39 -7.56
C LEU A 30 -9.97 14.50 -8.33
N GLU A 31 -10.58 15.68 -8.40
CA GLU A 31 -11.78 15.91 -9.21
C GLU A 31 -11.50 15.70 -10.72
N ILE A 32 -10.38 16.21 -11.22
CA ILE A 32 -9.95 15.99 -12.60
C ILE A 32 -9.77 14.49 -12.86
N MET A 33 -9.18 13.76 -11.92
CA MET A 33 -8.98 12.32 -12.02
C MET A 33 -10.32 11.56 -12.04
N GLU A 34 -11.28 11.94 -11.18
CA GLU A 34 -12.63 11.37 -11.18
C GLU A 34 -13.33 11.52 -12.53
N VAL A 35 -13.26 12.72 -13.12
CA VAL A 35 -13.86 13.03 -14.42
C VAL A 35 -13.15 12.26 -15.54
N SER A 36 -11.82 12.26 -15.55
CA SER A 36 -11.00 11.62 -16.58
C SER A 36 -11.19 10.10 -16.62
N LEU A 37 -11.36 9.48 -15.45
CA LEU A 37 -11.64 8.06 -15.31
C LEU A 37 -13.12 7.71 -15.51
N GLY A 38 -13.99 8.72 -15.70
CA GLY A 38 -15.42 8.52 -15.88
C GLY A 38 -16.12 7.94 -14.64
N LEU A 39 -15.55 8.11 -13.44
CA LEU A 39 -16.09 7.51 -12.22
C LEU A 39 -17.51 8.00 -11.92
N ASN A 40 -17.79 9.27 -12.22
CA ASN A 40 -19.12 9.86 -12.08
C ASN A 40 -20.23 9.11 -12.85
N ARG A 41 -19.88 8.35 -13.90
CA ARG A 41 -20.83 7.51 -14.65
C ARG A 41 -20.94 6.09 -14.11
N ALA A 42 -19.89 5.60 -13.45
CA ALA A 42 -19.76 4.22 -12.99
C ALA A 42 -20.27 4.01 -11.55
N THR A 43 -20.43 5.07 -10.77
CA THR A 43 -20.77 5.03 -9.34
C THR A 43 -21.93 5.95 -9.01
N ARG A 44 -22.74 5.61 -8.00
CA ARG A 44 -23.95 6.35 -7.63
C ARG A 44 -23.79 7.26 -6.42
N SER A 45 -22.75 7.04 -5.61
CA SER A 45 -22.52 7.79 -4.38
C SER A 45 -21.07 8.26 -4.26
N LYS A 46 -20.84 9.31 -3.46
CA LYS A 46 -19.48 9.77 -3.12
C LYS A 46 -18.66 8.64 -2.48
N GLY A 47 -19.24 7.89 -1.54
CA GLY A 47 -18.54 6.78 -0.88
C GLY A 47 -18.08 5.69 -1.86
N ASP A 48 -18.88 5.38 -2.88
CA ASP A 48 -18.48 4.43 -3.92
C ASP A 48 -17.34 4.98 -4.80
N ARG A 49 -17.37 6.28 -5.13
CA ARG A 49 -16.28 6.95 -5.87
C ARG A 49 -14.98 6.89 -5.09
N ASP A 50 -15.02 7.31 -3.83
CA ASP A 50 -13.86 7.33 -2.95
C ASP A 50 -13.28 5.92 -2.80
N ALA A 51 -14.13 4.90 -2.60
CA ALA A 51 -13.69 3.50 -2.53
C ALA A 51 -13.03 3.01 -3.83
N LYS A 52 -13.56 3.42 -5.00
CA LYS A 52 -12.97 3.07 -6.30
C LYS A 52 -11.64 3.79 -6.54
N LEU A 53 -11.54 5.07 -6.19
CA LEU A 53 -10.28 5.82 -6.26
C LEU A 53 -9.20 5.18 -5.40
N VAL A 54 -9.52 4.84 -4.15
CA VAL A 54 -8.57 4.15 -3.25
C VAL A 54 -8.15 2.80 -3.83
N THR A 55 -9.09 2.04 -4.38
CA THR A 55 -8.78 0.75 -5.03
C THR A 55 -7.83 0.93 -6.21
N LEU A 56 -8.06 1.94 -7.05
CA LEU A 56 -7.21 2.26 -8.20
C LEU A 56 -5.82 2.74 -7.76
N ALA A 57 -5.76 3.57 -6.72
CA ALA A 57 -4.50 4.06 -6.14
C ALA A 57 -3.65 2.90 -5.61
N LEU A 58 -4.25 1.96 -4.86
CA LEU A 58 -3.54 0.77 -4.37
C LEU A 58 -3.08 -0.16 -5.51
N ALA A 59 -3.88 -0.30 -6.57
CA ALA A 59 -3.49 -1.07 -7.74
C ALA A 59 -2.32 -0.42 -8.50
N ALA A 60 -2.37 0.90 -8.65
CA ALA A 60 -1.29 1.69 -9.24
C ALA A 60 -0.01 1.60 -8.41
N LEU A 61 -0.11 1.72 -7.09
CA LEU A 61 1.01 1.56 -6.16
C LEU A 61 1.64 0.16 -6.29
N ARG A 62 0.82 -0.89 -6.27
CA ARG A 62 1.32 -2.27 -6.43
C ARG A 62 2.06 -2.45 -7.77
N LYS A 63 1.55 -1.85 -8.85
CA LYS A 63 2.20 -1.88 -10.16
C LYS A 63 3.54 -1.14 -10.15
N ALA A 64 3.57 0.07 -9.57
CA ALA A 64 4.79 0.88 -9.45
C ALA A 64 5.87 0.16 -8.64
N VAL A 65 5.52 -0.41 -7.48
CA VAL A 65 6.45 -1.23 -6.67
C VAL A 65 6.95 -2.44 -7.47
N SER A 66 6.08 -3.12 -8.21
CA SER A 66 6.50 -4.27 -9.03
C SER A 66 7.49 -3.86 -10.14
N GLN A 67 7.28 -2.69 -10.75
CA GLN A 67 8.19 -2.15 -11.76
C GLN A 67 9.55 -1.78 -11.16
N TYR A 68 9.53 -1.06 -10.04
CA TYR A 68 10.76 -0.73 -9.30
C TYR A 68 11.55 -1.99 -8.92
N SER A 69 10.87 -3.02 -8.40
CA SER A 69 11.51 -4.28 -8.03
C SER A 69 12.14 -5.02 -9.19
N ALA A 70 11.50 -4.96 -10.37
CA ALA A 70 12.05 -5.57 -11.58
C ALA A 70 13.30 -4.83 -12.08
N GLU A 71 13.31 -3.50 -12.00
CA GLU A 71 14.41 -2.65 -12.45
C GLU A 71 15.62 -2.70 -11.51
N ASN A 72 15.38 -2.60 -10.20
CA ASN A 72 16.44 -2.45 -9.19
C ASN A 72 16.82 -3.75 -8.48
N ARG A 73 16.09 -4.87 -8.75
CA ARG A 73 16.24 -6.17 -8.07
C ARG A 73 16.04 -6.11 -6.55
N VAL A 74 15.33 -5.10 -6.06
CA VAL A 74 14.98 -4.91 -4.64
C VAL A 74 13.51 -5.22 -4.42
N ARG A 75 13.17 -6.04 -3.42
CA ARG A 75 11.79 -6.50 -3.20
C ARG A 75 10.85 -5.41 -2.67
N TYR A 76 11.34 -4.55 -1.79
CA TYR A 76 10.61 -3.42 -1.23
C TYR A 76 11.58 -2.24 -1.13
N PRO A 77 11.32 -1.13 -1.83
CA PRO A 77 12.18 0.03 -1.73
C PRO A 77 12.04 0.70 -0.36
N GLU A 78 13.15 1.30 0.10
CA GLU A 78 13.10 2.31 1.15
C GLU A 78 12.40 3.58 0.64
N LEU A 79 11.75 4.33 1.53
CA LEU A 79 10.96 5.51 1.17
C LEU A 79 11.76 6.52 0.34
N GLY A 80 13.01 6.79 0.73
CA GLY A 80 13.89 7.75 0.03
C GLY A 80 14.15 7.34 -1.41
N GLU A 81 14.63 6.11 -1.62
CA GLU A 81 14.94 5.58 -2.95
C GLU A 81 13.71 5.54 -3.87
N PHE A 82 12.54 5.17 -3.31
CA PHE A 82 11.31 5.16 -4.09
C PHE A 82 10.83 6.56 -4.47
N SER A 83 10.96 7.52 -3.55
CA SER A 83 10.58 8.92 -3.79
C SER A 83 11.48 9.54 -4.87
N ASP A 84 12.79 9.30 -4.78
CA ASP A 84 13.77 9.72 -5.77
C ASP A 84 13.48 9.11 -7.16
N TRP A 85 13.15 7.81 -7.22
CA TRP A 85 12.76 7.15 -8.47
C TRP A 85 11.48 7.72 -9.08
N LEU A 86 10.51 8.10 -8.25
CA LEU A 86 9.28 8.78 -8.70
C LEU A 86 9.53 10.24 -9.13
N GLY A 87 10.73 10.79 -8.88
CA GLY A 87 11.04 12.20 -9.12
C GLY A 87 10.33 13.13 -8.14
N ILE A 88 9.90 12.62 -6.99
CA ILE A 88 9.21 13.38 -5.94
C ILE A 88 10.25 13.74 -4.88
N GLN A 89 10.50 15.03 -4.69
CA GLN A 89 11.15 15.48 -3.46
C GLN A 89 10.16 15.25 -2.33
N PRO A 90 10.45 14.40 -1.33
CA PRO A 90 9.60 14.35 -0.16
C PRO A 90 9.60 15.76 0.43
N GLU A 91 8.43 16.42 0.42
CA GLU A 91 8.22 17.61 1.24
C GLU A 91 8.78 17.27 2.63
N LYS A 92 9.67 18.12 3.15
CA LYS A 92 10.10 18.01 4.55
C LYS A 92 8.88 18.32 5.41
N SER A 93 8.00 17.34 5.54
CA SER A 93 6.95 17.34 6.55
C SER A 93 7.68 17.25 7.88
N GLU A 94 7.72 18.36 8.62
CA GLU A 94 8.30 18.42 9.97
C GLU A 94 7.62 17.45 10.97
N ASP A 95 6.57 16.73 10.57
CA ASP A 95 5.77 15.83 11.41
C ASP A 95 5.77 14.34 10.99
N ALA A 96 6.71 13.88 10.15
CA ALA A 96 6.88 12.44 9.93
C ALA A 96 7.79 11.81 11.00
N GLN A 97 7.34 11.82 12.27
CA GLN A 97 7.79 10.80 13.22
C GLN A 97 7.24 9.46 12.74
N VAL A 98 7.98 8.80 11.86
CA VAL A 98 7.81 7.38 11.62
C VAL A 98 8.12 6.71 12.95
N THR A 99 7.07 6.31 13.67
CA THR A 99 7.25 5.39 14.79
C THR A 99 7.84 4.13 14.22
N GLU A 100 9.15 3.98 14.42
CA GLU A 100 9.91 2.77 14.23
C GLU A 100 9.15 1.64 14.91
N VAL A 101 8.44 0.82 14.13
CA VAL A 101 7.89 -0.44 14.64
C VAL A 101 9.05 -1.42 14.65
N ALA A 102 9.92 -1.27 15.66
CA ALA A 102 10.92 -2.25 15.99
C ALA A 102 10.20 -3.57 16.35
N ALA A 103 10.20 -4.54 15.44
CA ALA A 103 10.33 -5.96 15.75
C ALA A 103 10.32 -6.81 14.48
N HIS A 104 11.50 -7.10 13.95
CA HIS A 104 11.82 -8.45 13.49
C HIS A 104 13.33 -8.72 13.63
N PRO A 105 13.81 -9.26 14.76
CA PRO A 105 14.86 -10.27 14.73
C PRO A 105 14.16 -11.62 14.41
N ALA A 106 14.72 -12.58 13.69
CA ALA A 106 16.10 -12.86 13.40
C ALA A 106 16.23 -13.58 12.05
N MET A 107 17.35 -13.33 11.38
CA MET A 107 17.99 -14.27 10.47
C MET A 107 17.94 -15.69 11.05
N VAL A 108 17.47 -16.65 10.25
CA VAL A 108 17.73 -18.07 10.49
C VAL A 108 19.14 -18.35 9.95
N PRO A 109 20.15 -18.65 10.77
CA PRO A 109 21.42 -19.12 10.26
C PRO A 109 21.24 -20.55 9.73
N HIS A 110 21.51 -20.70 8.44
CA HIS A 110 21.69 -21.97 7.76
C HIS A 110 23.10 -22.50 8.10
N GLY A 111 23.20 -23.69 8.70
CA GLY A 111 24.45 -24.47 8.77
C GLY A 111 25.01 -24.71 10.17
N ALA A 112 24.73 -25.89 10.71
CA ALA A 112 25.60 -26.65 11.62
C ALA A 112 25.34 -28.13 11.23
N ASP A 113 26.14 -28.75 10.38
CA ASP A 113 27.44 -29.36 10.70
C ASP A 113 27.29 -30.31 11.92
N ASP A 114 26.83 -31.52 11.62
CA ASP A 114 26.78 -32.67 12.55
C ASP A 114 28.22 -33.13 12.82
N GLY A 115 28.75 -32.70 13.97
CA GLY A 115 29.96 -33.25 14.58
C GLY A 115 29.75 -34.68 15.15
N PRO A 116 30.83 -35.37 15.55
CA PRO A 116 30.94 -36.82 15.46
C PRO A 116 30.24 -37.60 16.59
N VAL A 117 29.80 -38.81 16.24
CA VAL A 117 29.19 -39.83 17.10
C VAL A 117 30.22 -40.40 18.09
N PRO A 118 29.95 -40.43 19.41
CA PRO A 118 30.82 -41.13 20.37
C PRO A 118 30.58 -42.65 20.36
N MET A 119 31.68 -43.40 20.32
CA MET A 119 31.73 -44.85 20.51
C MET A 119 31.65 -45.18 22.01
N THR A 120 30.67 -46.02 22.37
CA THR A 120 30.71 -46.93 23.52
C THR A 120 30.06 -48.23 23.12
#